data_AF-I3SR21-F1
#
_entry.id   AF-I3SR21-F1
#
_cell.length_a   1.000
_cell.length_b   1.000
_cell.length_c   1.000
_cell.angle_alpha   90.00
_cell.angle_beta   90.00
_cell.angle_gamma   90.00
#
_symmetry.space_group_name_H-M   'P 1'
#
loop_
_entity.id
_entity.type
_entity.pdbx_description
1 polymer ?
#
loop_
_entity_poly.entity_id
_entity_poly.type
_entity_poly.pdbx_seq_one_letter_code
_entity_poly.pdbx_strand_id
1 'polypeptide(L)'
;MVFVKWGMRNLTHSMCFRSGCRSLCSDAALEAISKASEDKVLYNYPSFSGAFSALFAHLFHTRHNLPCHILPFSSVPFLALRVEDLCIGGLETCYLLDFLPPKEFLFKLSHQSKCKVIGFDHRKAVLRHIPSPSECPEKVVINVNLEKSSSSVVYEYFASKLEDTKVSSGVVPSLVDSKEKGLVELMLKYIEDGDLR
;
A
#
# COMPACT_ATOMS: atom_id res chain seq x y z
N MET A 1 -48.34 -30.06 -11.80
CA MET A 1 -48.70 -28.69 -12.19
C MET A 1 -48.74 -27.84 -10.93
N VAL A 2 -47.64 -27.16 -10.62
CA VAL A 2 -47.50 -26.28 -9.45
C VAL A 2 -46.99 -24.94 -9.99
N PHE A 3 -47.84 -23.92 -9.89
CA PHE A 3 -47.50 -22.54 -10.23
C PHE A 3 -46.80 -21.90 -9.03
N VAL A 4 -45.54 -21.46 -9.21
CA VAL A 4 -44.86 -20.58 -8.25
C VAL A 4 -44.72 -19.20 -8.90
N LYS A 5 -45.45 -18.23 -8.35
CA LYS A 5 -45.39 -16.81 -8.67
C LYS A 5 -44.00 -16.26 -8.30
N TRP A 6 -43.24 -15.77 -9.27
CA TRP A 6 -42.07 -14.93 -9.01
C TRP A 6 -42.51 -13.47 -8.89
N GLY A 7 -42.24 -12.85 -7.74
CA GLY A 7 -42.47 -11.44 -7.51
C GLY A 7 -41.40 -10.59 -8.19
N MET A 8 -41.82 -9.65 -9.04
CA MET A 8 -40.96 -8.62 -9.61
C MET A 8 -40.54 -7.65 -8.50
N ARG A 9 -39.25 -7.61 -8.17
CA ARG A 9 -38.65 -6.50 -7.43
C ARG A 9 -38.05 -5.53 -8.44
N ASN A 10 -38.55 -4.31 -8.43
CA ASN A 10 -38.04 -3.20 -9.23
C ASN A 10 -36.60 -2.87 -8.80
N LEU A 11 -35.62 -3.30 -9.59
CA LEU A 11 -34.27 -2.76 -9.55
C LEU A 11 -34.25 -1.53 -10.46
N THR A 12 -34.20 -0.36 -9.84
CA THR A 12 -33.91 0.89 -10.53
C THR A 12 -32.49 0.80 -11.09
N HIS A 13 -32.41 0.51 -12.38
CA HIS A 13 -31.18 0.51 -13.17
C HIS A 13 -30.67 1.96 -13.28
N SER A 14 -29.68 2.32 -12.47
CA SER A 14 -28.88 3.51 -12.75
C SER A 14 -27.89 3.15 -13.85
N MET A 15 -28.22 3.54 -15.08
CA MET A 15 -27.28 3.58 -16.20
C MET A 15 -26.28 4.70 -15.94
N CYS A 16 -25.02 4.35 -15.67
CA CYS A 16 -23.91 5.28 -15.88
C CYS A 16 -22.87 4.63 -16.81
N PHE A 17 -22.91 5.12 -18.04
CA PHE A 17 -21.94 5.07 -19.15
C PHE A 17 -20.77 4.08 -19.08
N ARG A 18 -20.80 3.12 -20.00
CA ARG A 18 -19.64 2.45 -20.56
C ARG A 18 -18.74 3.47 -21.28
N SER A 19 -17.50 3.60 -20.82
CA SER A 19 -16.37 4.05 -21.64
C SER A 19 -15.40 2.88 -21.83
N GLY A 20 -14.86 2.76 -23.04
CA GLY A 20 -14.34 1.53 -23.63
C GLY A 20 -13.14 0.86 -22.94
N CYS A 21 -13.19 -0.47 -22.90
CA CYS A 21 -12.10 -1.47 -22.81
C CYS A 21 -10.87 -1.25 -21.89
N ARG A 22 -10.91 -2.00 -20.76
CA ARG A 22 -9.87 -2.93 -20.19
C ARG A 22 -8.64 -2.30 -19.47
N SER A 23 -8.13 -2.86 -18.36
CA SER A 23 -7.79 -4.29 -18.13
C SER A 23 -7.46 -4.70 -16.66
N LEU A 24 -7.47 -6.03 -16.41
CA LEU A 24 -6.92 -6.89 -15.32
C LEU A 24 -6.80 -6.46 -13.84
N CYS A 25 -7.39 -5.37 -13.33
CA CYS A 25 -7.76 -5.42 -11.92
C CYS A 25 -8.86 -6.49 -11.82
N SER A 26 -8.56 -7.64 -11.21
CA SER A 26 -9.59 -8.65 -10.99
C SER A 26 -10.78 -8.00 -10.28
N ASP A 27 -12.00 -8.48 -10.52
CA ASP A 27 -13.16 -7.99 -9.76
C ASP A 27 -12.89 -8.06 -8.25
N ALA A 28 -12.07 -9.04 -7.82
CA ALA A 28 -11.57 -9.15 -6.45
C ALA A 28 -10.66 -7.99 -6.01
N ALA A 29 -9.80 -7.45 -6.88
CA ALA A 29 -8.98 -6.27 -6.56
C ALA A 29 -9.84 -5.01 -6.45
N LEU A 30 -10.82 -4.83 -7.35
CA LEU A 30 -11.76 -3.71 -7.27
C LEU A 30 -12.73 -3.85 -6.08
N GLU A 31 -13.12 -5.07 -5.74
CA GLU A 31 -13.92 -5.38 -4.56
C GLU A 31 -13.10 -5.14 -3.28
N ALA A 32 -11.83 -5.54 -3.25
CA ALA A 32 -10.93 -5.23 -2.14
C ALA A 32 -10.76 -3.72 -1.96
N ILE A 33 -10.55 -2.97 -3.05
CA ILE A 33 -10.50 -1.51 -3.07
C ILE A 33 -11.80 -0.90 -2.54
N SER A 34 -12.96 -1.37 -2.99
CA SER A 34 -14.26 -0.82 -2.53
C SER A 34 -14.60 -1.17 -1.08
N LYS A 35 -14.14 -2.31 -0.57
CA LYS A 35 -14.23 -2.68 0.86
C LYS A 35 -13.23 -1.94 1.73
N ALA A 36 -12.16 -1.40 1.15
CA ALA A 36 -11.11 -0.67 1.85
C ALA A 36 -11.53 0.71 2.41
N SER A 37 -12.83 1.03 2.42
CA SER A 37 -13.33 2.34 2.86
C SER A 37 -13.06 2.65 4.34
N GLU A 38 -12.50 1.72 5.11
CA GLU A 38 -12.02 1.95 6.48
C GLU A 38 -10.54 1.53 6.67
N ASP A 39 -9.84 1.21 5.58
CA ASP A 39 -8.63 0.39 5.61
C ASP A 39 -7.38 1.16 5.18
N LYS A 40 -6.22 0.50 5.31
CA LYS A 40 -4.93 0.98 4.81
C LYS A 40 -4.57 0.25 3.54
N VAL A 41 -4.14 0.99 2.51
CA VAL A 41 -3.75 0.42 1.21
C VAL A 41 -2.23 0.34 1.11
N LEU A 42 -1.72 -0.84 0.76
CA LEU A 42 -0.32 -1.12 0.47
C LEU A 42 -0.17 -1.28 -1.04
N TYR A 43 0.40 -0.29 -1.72
CA TYR A 43 0.70 -0.39 -3.15
C TYR A 43 2.15 -0.86 -3.33
N ASN A 44 2.34 -2.10 -3.80
CA ASN A 44 3.66 -2.75 -3.80
C ASN A 44 4.23 -2.91 -5.21
N TYR A 45 5.50 -2.55 -5.40
CA TYR A 45 6.24 -2.91 -6.61
C TYR A 45 6.45 -4.44 -6.67
N PRO A 46 6.34 -5.08 -7.86
CA PRO A 46 6.51 -6.52 -7.99
C PRO A 46 8.00 -6.93 -8.01
N SER A 47 8.69 -6.68 -6.91
CA SER A 47 10.08 -7.08 -6.63
C SER A 47 10.15 -7.87 -5.31
N PHE A 48 11.29 -8.49 -5.01
CA PHE A 48 11.52 -9.07 -3.68
C PHE A 48 11.43 -7.99 -2.59
N SER A 49 12.06 -6.84 -2.80
CA SER A 49 12.00 -5.71 -1.86
C SER A 49 10.57 -5.25 -1.60
N GLY A 50 9.77 -5.09 -2.66
CA GLY A 50 8.37 -4.68 -2.58
C GLY A 50 7.48 -5.74 -1.92
N ALA A 51 7.68 -7.03 -2.23
CA ALA A 51 6.93 -8.12 -1.61
C ALA A 51 7.20 -8.23 -0.10
N PHE A 52 8.48 -8.17 0.31
CA PHE A 52 8.83 -8.22 1.74
C PHE A 52 8.43 -6.93 2.47
N SER A 53 8.52 -5.78 1.82
CA SER A 53 7.94 -4.53 2.35
C SER A 53 6.44 -4.68 2.64
N ALA A 54 5.69 -5.27 1.71
CA ALA A 54 4.25 -5.51 1.89
C ALA A 54 3.97 -6.52 3.00
N LEU A 55 4.80 -7.56 3.14
CA LEU A 55 4.73 -8.51 4.24
C LEU A 55 4.92 -7.84 5.61
N PHE A 56 5.96 -7.01 5.77
CA PHE A 56 6.21 -6.33 7.06
C PHE A 56 5.09 -5.36 7.44
N ALA A 57 4.57 -4.62 6.46
CA ALA A 57 3.40 -3.80 6.65
C ALA A 57 2.19 -4.66 7.06
N HIS A 58 1.94 -5.78 6.38
CA HIS A 58 0.85 -6.69 6.70
C HIS A 58 0.96 -7.27 8.12
N LEU A 59 2.14 -7.74 8.53
CA LEU A 59 2.39 -8.26 9.87
C LEU A 59 2.09 -7.22 10.96
N PHE A 60 2.51 -5.97 10.75
CA PHE A 60 2.20 -4.87 11.66
C PHE A 60 0.67 -4.67 11.80
N HIS A 61 -0.03 -4.52 10.67
CA HIS A 61 -1.47 -4.24 10.70
C HIS A 61 -2.30 -5.39 11.27
N THR A 62 -1.98 -6.62 10.89
CA THR A 62 -2.60 -7.83 11.45
C THR A 62 -2.43 -7.90 12.96
N ARG A 63 -1.26 -7.54 13.48
CA ARG A 63 -1.00 -7.54 14.94
C ARG A 63 -1.84 -6.51 15.70
N HIS A 64 -2.21 -5.42 15.05
CA HIS A 64 -3.07 -4.38 15.62
C HIS A 64 -4.56 -4.57 15.31
N ASN A 65 -4.96 -5.69 14.71
CA ASN A 65 -6.31 -5.92 14.18
C ASN A 65 -6.78 -4.79 13.26
N LEU A 66 -5.85 -4.20 12.52
CA LEU A 66 -6.14 -3.15 11.55
C LEU A 66 -6.31 -3.78 10.17
N PRO A 67 -7.40 -3.46 9.46
CA PRO A 67 -7.63 -4.00 8.14
C PRO A 67 -6.67 -3.34 7.12
N CYS A 68 -6.19 -4.16 6.18
CA CYS A 68 -5.07 -3.81 5.30
C CYS A 68 -5.20 -4.53 3.96
N HIS A 69 -5.21 -3.76 2.87
CA HIS A 69 -5.32 -4.28 1.51
C HIS A 69 -4.01 -4.10 0.73
N ILE A 70 -3.51 -5.19 0.16
CA ILE A 70 -2.31 -5.17 -0.70
C ILE A 70 -2.76 -5.12 -2.15
N LEU A 71 -2.29 -4.10 -2.87
CA LEU A 71 -2.56 -3.89 -4.29
C LEU A 71 -1.25 -3.97 -5.07
N PRO A 72 -1.14 -4.86 -6.07
CA PRO A 72 0.07 -4.99 -6.86
C PRO A 72 0.21 -3.81 -7.83
N PHE A 73 1.42 -3.27 -7.92
CA PHE A 73 1.79 -2.33 -8.98
C PHE A 73 1.83 -3.02 -10.34
N SER A 74 1.43 -2.27 -11.37
CA SER A 74 1.61 -2.66 -12.77
C SER A 74 2.36 -1.58 -13.54
N SER A 75 3.42 -1.99 -14.24
CA SER A 75 4.18 -1.12 -15.15
C SER A 75 3.47 -0.89 -16.48
N VAL A 76 2.40 -1.64 -16.74
CA VAL A 76 1.63 -1.55 -17.97
C VAL A 76 0.67 -0.37 -17.83
N PRO A 77 0.75 0.68 -18.68
CA PRO A 77 0.05 1.94 -18.46
C PRO A 77 -1.47 1.85 -18.29
N PHE A 78 -2.10 0.91 -19.01
CA PHE A 78 -3.55 0.69 -18.95
C PHE A 78 -3.99 -0.24 -17.80
N LEU A 79 -3.02 -0.80 -17.06
CA LEU A 79 -3.20 -1.60 -15.84
C LEU A 79 -2.75 -0.86 -14.57
N ALA A 80 -2.02 0.24 -14.71
CA ALA A 80 -1.53 0.99 -13.58
C ALA A 80 -2.72 1.60 -12.81
N LEU A 81 -2.73 1.44 -11.49
CA LEU A 81 -3.73 2.08 -10.65
C LEU A 81 -3.61 3.59 -10.77
N ARG A 82 -4.74 4.24 -11.04
CA ARG A 82 -4.83 5.69 -11.05
C ARG A 82 -5.20 6.18 -9.66
N VAL A 83 -5.04 7.48 -9.46
CA VAL A 83 -5.42 8.09 -8.19
C VAL A 83 -6.91 7.93 -7.93
N GLU A 84 -7.74 8.04 -8.97
CA GLU A 84 -9.19 7.85 -8.89
C GLU A 84 -9.57 6.46 -8.36
N ASP A 85 -8.76 5.45 -8.67
CA ASP A 85 -8.98 4.07 -8.25
C ASP A 85 -8.56 3.86 -6.78
N LEU A 86 -7.72 4.76 -6.23
CA LEU A 86 -7.27 4.75 -4.83
C LEU A 86 -8.04 5.73 -3.93
N CYS A 87 -8.79 6.68 -4.51
CA CYS A 87 -9.59 7.67 -3.79
C CYS A 87 -10.91 7.09 -3.27
N ILE A 88 -10.82 6.02 -2.49
CA ILE A 88 -11.94 5.44 -1.76
C ILE A 88 -12.23 6.32 -0.54
N GLY A 89 -13.50 6.59 -0.25
CA GLY A 89 -13.88 7.32 0.97
C GLY A 89 -13.43 6.57 2.22
N GLY A 90 -12.79 7.27 3.16
CA GLY A 90 -12.37 6.73 4.47
C GLY A 90 -10.98 6.07 4.51
N LEU A 91 -10.24 6.04 3.40
CA LEU A 91 -8.82 5.66 3.40
C LEU A 91 -8.00 6.60 4.29
N GLU A 92 -7.45 6.09 5.40
CA GLU A 92 -6.67 6.90 6.34
C GLU A 92 -5.20 7.03 5.93
N THR A 93 -4.59 5.93 5.50
CA THR A 93 -3.16 5.86 5.14
C THR A 93 -2.93 4.97 3.93
N CYS A 94 -2.15 5.48 2.98
CA CYS A 94 -1.67 4.74 1.82
C CYS A 94 -0.15 4.60 1.91
N TYR A 95 0.34 3.35 1.85
CA TYR A 95 1.75 3.03 1.81
C TYR A 95 2.16 2.70 0.37
N LEU A 96 3.21 3.34 -0.13
CA LEU A 96 3.82 3.04 -1.43
C LEU A 96 5.14 2.33 -1.17
N LEU A 97 5.23 1.05 -1.56
CA LEU A 97 6.26 0.13 -1.10
C LEU A 97 7.18 -0.27 -2.27
N ASP A 98 8.47 0.04 -2.12
CA ASP A 98 9.50 -0.12 -3.17
C ASP A 98 9.13 0.60 -4.48
N PHE A 99 8.38 1.69 -4.35
CA PHE A 99 7.86 2.47 -5.47
C PHE A 99 7.53 3.89 -5.03
N LEU A 100 8.19 4.86 -5.65
CA LEU A 100 7.82 6.25 -5.56
C LEU A 100 7.34 6.79 -6.92
N PRO A 101 6.04 7.11 -7.07
CA PRO A 101 5.50 7.68 -8.30
C PRO A 101 5.93 9.15 -8.48
N PRO A 102 5.69 9.75 -9.66
CA PRO A 102 5.85 11.18 -9.87
C PRO A 102 5.13 12.03 -8.81
N LYS A 103 5.69 13.20 -8.48
CA LYS A 103 5.16 14.08 -7.42
C LYS A 103 3.70 14.48 -7.66
N GLU A 104 3.31 14.63 -8.92
CA GLU A 104 1.96 14.96 -9.34
C GLU A 104 0.95 13.88 -8.89
N PHE A 105 1.36 12.61 -8.91
CA PHE A 105 0.56 11.49 -8.41
C PHE A 105 0.41 11.58 -6.89
N LEU A 106 1.52 11.80 -6.16
CA LEU A 106 1.51 11.92 -4.70
C LEU A 106 0.60 13.06 -4.24
N PHE A 107 0.71 14.21 -4.89
CA PHE A 107 -0.09 15.40 -4.58
C PHE A 107 -1.57 15.17 -4.83
N LYS A 108 -1.89 14.61 -6.00
CA LYS A 108 -3.27 14.30 -6.35
C LYS A 108 -3.86 13.28 -5.39
N LEU A 109 -3.12 12.22 -5.04
CA LEU A 109 -3.57 11.23 -4.07
C LEU A 109 -3.83 11.87 -2.70
N SER A 110 -2.84 12.56 -2.15
CA SER A 110 -2.97 13.22 -0.84
C SER A 110 -4.13 14.23 -0.80
N HIS A 111 -4.34 14.99 -1.87
CA HIS A 111 -5.40 16.00 -1.95
C HIS A 111 -6.80 15.38 -2.12
N GLN A 112 -6.95 14.41 -3.03
CA GLN A 112 -8.26 13.84 -3.38
C GLN A 112 -8.76 12.83 -2.34
N SER A 113 -7.90 11.97 -1.79
CA SER A 113 -8.31 10.98 -0.77
C SER A 113 -8.29 11.55 0.65
N LYS A 114 -7.63 12.71 0.87
CA LYS A 114 -7.29 13.26 2.20
C LYS A 114 -6.46 12.31 3.08
N CYS A 115 -5.95 11.20 2.53
CA CYS A 115 -5.20 10.19 3.27
C CYS A 115 -3.73 10.63 3.50
N LYS A 116 -3.10 10.05 4.53
CA LYS A 116 -1.66 10.14 4.72
C LYS A 116 -0.97 9.22 3.73
N VAL A 117 -0.07 9.75 2.91
CA VAL A 117 0.72 8.96 1.95
C VAL A 117 2.12 8.75 2.51
N ILE A 118 2.58 7.51 2.59
CA ILE A 118 3.92 7.16 3.09
C ILE A 118 4.63 6.34 2.02
N GLY A 119 5.64 6.92 1.38
CA GLY A 119 6.41 6.27 0.31
C GLY A 119 7.76 5.75 0.79
N PHE A 120 8.18 4.62 0.23
CA PHE A 120 9.48 4.00 0.42
C PHE A 120 10.08 3.63 -0.94
N ASP A 121 11.33 4.01 -1.16
CA ASP A 121 12.11 3.57 -2.33
C ASP A 121 13.61 3.63 -1.99
N HIS A 122 14.44 3.00 -2.81
CA HIS A 122 15.89 3.01 -2.65
C HIS A 122 16.63 3.44 -3.93
N ARG A 123 15.91 3.60 -5.04
CA ARG A 123 16.52 3.88 -6.35
C ARG A 123 16.86 5.35 -6.50
N LYS A 124 18.10 5.65 -6.90
CA LYS A 124 18.54 7.01 -7.22
C LYS A 124 17.64 7.72 -8.25
N ALA A 125 17.06 6.97 -9.19
CA ALA A 125 16.17 7.50 -10.22
C ALA A 125 14.91 8.18 -9.65
N VAL A 126 14.47 7.83 -8.43
CA VAL A 126 13.26 8.41 -7.83
C VAL A 126 13.49 9.75 -7.15
N LEU A 127 14.75 10.18 -6.96
CA LEU A 127 15.06 11.48 -6.35
C LEU A 127 14.42 12.65 -7.10
N ARG A 128 14.26 12.53 -8.42
CA ARG A 128 13.57 13.53 -9.26
C ARG A 128 12.06 13.66 -8.97
N HIS A 129 11.48 12.66 -8.31
CA HIS A 129 10.07 12.62 -7.94
C HIS A 129 9.83 13.13 -6.51
N ILE A 130 10.89 13.39 -5.74
CA ILE A 130 10.76 13.94 -4.40
C ILE A 130 10.43 15.44 -4.53
N PRO A 131 9.30 15.90 -3.97
CA PRO A 131 8.94 17.30 -3.94
C PRO A 131 9.92 18.09 -3.06
N SER A 132 10.16 19.36 -3.39
CA SER A 132 10.92 20.24 -2.52
C SER A 132 10.20 20.43 -1.18
N PRO A 133 10.90 20.77 -0.08
CA PRO A 133 10.25 20.95 1.22
C PRO A 133 9.12 21.99 1.23
N SER A 134 9.19 23.01 0.36
CA SER A 134 8.13 24.01 0.19
C SER A 134 6.92 23.51 -0.62
N GLU A 135 7.09 22.46 -1.43
CA GLU A 135 6.04 21.86 -2.27
C GLU A 135 5.39 20.64 -1.62
N CYS A 136 6.03 20.02 -0.62
CA CYS A 136 5.58 18.76 -0.05
C CYS A 136 4.30 18.94 0.80
N PRO A 137 3.19 18.26 0.47
CA PRO A 137 2.00 18.29 1.30
C PRO A 137 2.28 17.70 2.68
N GLU A 138 1.73 18.29 3.73
CA GLU A 138 1.93 17.86 5.14
C GLU A 138 1.59 16.38 5.37
N LYS A 139 0.66 15.83 4.58
CA LYS A 139 0.21 14.44 4.66
C LYS A 139 1.07 13.46 3.84
N VAL A 140 2.17 13.91 3.24
CA VAL A 140 3.07 13.06 2.44
C VAL A 140 4.39 12.90 3.18
N VAL A 141 4.77 11.65 3.46
CA VAL A 141 6.05 11.28 4.07
C VAL A 141 6.81 10.41 3.07
N ILE A 142 8.05 10.79 2.76
CA ILE A 142 8.88 10.10 1.77
C ILE A 142 10.15 9.60 2.46
N ASN A 143 10.38 8.29 2.38
CA ASN A 143 11.53 7.61 2.96
C ASN A 143 12.35 7.01 1.81
N VAL A 144 13.31 7.78 1.29
CA VAL A 144 14.25 7.28 0.28
C VAL A 144 15.60 7.05 0.92
N ASN A 145 16.12 5.83 0.82
CA ASN A 145 17.43 5.45 1.36
C ASN A 145 18.26 4.79 0.26
N LEU A 146 19.42 5.37 -0.07
CA LEU A 146 20.29 4.85 -1.12
C LEU A 146 21.28 3.79 -0.61
N GLU A 147 21.38 3.62 0.71
CA GLU A 147 22.34 2.74 1.39
C GLU A 147 21.66 1.49 1.98
N LYS A 148 20.33 1.41 1.90
CA LYS A 148 19.54 0.27 2.38
C LYS A 148 18.43 -0.06 1.40
N SER A 149 18.10 -1.34 1.28
CA SER A 149 16.94 -1.76 0.48
C SER A 149 15.63 -1.18 1.03
N SER A 150 14.61 -1.03 0.18
CA SER A 150 13.29 -0.61 0.63
C SER A 150 12.71 -1.57 1.68
N SER A 151 12.93 -2.87 1.52
CA SER A 151 12.50 -3.86 2.52
C SER A 151 13.16 -3.69 3.88
N SER A 152 14.46 -3.36 3.93
CA SER A 152 15.20 -3.07 5.17
C SER A 152 14.61 -1.86 5.88
N VAL A 153 14.39 -0.77 5.15
CA VAL A 153 13.83 0.48 5.70
C VAL A 153 12.39 0.28 6.18
N VAL A 154 11.57 -0.46 5.43
CA VAL A 154 10.18 -0.73 5.81
C VAL A 154 10.10 -1.63 7.05
N TYR A 155 10.97 -2.64 7.16
CA TYR A 155 11.08 -3.45 8.37
C TYR A 155 11.41 -2.59 9.59
N GLU A 156 12.43 -1.74 9.49
CA GLU A 156 12.84 -0.82 10.56
C GLU A 156 11.71 0.16 10.93
N TYR A 157 11.00 0.70 9.94
CA TYR A 157 9.87 1.61 10.14
C TYR A 157 8.73 0.96 10.94
N PHE A 158 8.33 -0.27 10.60
CA PHE A 158 7.23 -0.93 11.32
C PHE A 158 7.68 -1.52 12.66
N ALA A 159 8.94 -1.93 12.79
CA ALA A 159 9.51 -2.35 14.06
C ALA A 159 9.55 -1.20 15.08
N SER A 160 9.99 0.00 14.66
CA SER A 160 10.00 1.19 15.52
C SER A 160 8.59 1.69 15.83
N LYS A 161 7.68 1.71 14.85
CA LYS A 161 6.28 2.09 15.07
C LYS A 161 5.57 1.17 16.07
N LEU A 162 5.94 -0.12 16.07
CA LEU A 162 5.45 -1.08 17.05
C LEU A 162 5.98 -0.72 18.45
N GLU A 163 7.24 -0.29 18.57
CA GLU A 163 7.84 0.19 19.81
C GLU A 163 7.18 1.46 20.36
N ASP A 164 6.90 2.45 19.52
CA ASP A 164 6.25 3.69 19.94
C ASP A 164 4.83 3.46 20.48
N THR A 165 4.14 2.45 19.95
CA THR A 165 2.80 2.06 20.42
C THR A 165 2.83 1.37 21.80
N LYS A 166 4.00 0.85 22.24
CA LYS A 166 4.18 0.03 23.46
C LYS A 166 4.18 0.79 24.78
N VAL A 167 4.33 2.12 24.79
CA VAL A 167 4.40 2.90 26.05
C VAL A 167 3.16 2.69 26.95
N SER A 168 2.11 2.02 26.47
CA SER A 168 0.87 1.72 27.18
C SER A 168 0.65 0.27 27.70
N SER A 169 1.39 -0.80 27.30
CA SER A 169 0.90 -2.19 27.53
C SER A 169 1.86 -3.33 27.95
N GLY A 170 3.10 -3.07 28.37
CA GLY A 170 3.89 -3.98 29.23
C GLY A 170 4.45 -5.31 28.66
N VAL A 171 3.93 -5.85 27.56
CA VAL A 171 4.57 -6.94 26.78
C VAL A 171 5.40 -6.31 25.66
N VAL A 172 6.55 -6.89 25.28
CA VAL A 172 7.37 -6.42 24.15
C VAL A 172 6.96 -7.15 22.86
N PRO A 173 6.01 -6.65 22.06
CA PRO A 173 5.73 -7.23 20.77
C PRO A 173 6.88 -6.94 19.81
N SER A 174 7.49 -7.98 19.27
CA SER A 174 8.40 -7.88 18.12
C SER A 174 7.57 -7.96 16.83
N LEU A 175 8.00 -7.30 15.75
CA LEU A 175 7.30 -7.39 14.46
C LEU A 175 7.28 -8.83 13.94
N VAL A 176 8.38 -9.55 14.14
CA VAL A 176 8.60 -10.95 13.79
C VAL A 176 8.94 -11.76 15.04
N ASP A 177 8.69 -13.06 15.03
CA ASP A 177 8.95 -13.90 16.18
C ASP A 177 10.46 -13.94 16.51
N SER A 178 10.81 -14.07 17.79
CA SER A 178 12.22 -14.02 18.22
C SER A 178 13.07 -15.12 17.58
N LYS A 179 12.45 -16.26 17.28
CA LYS A 179 13.07 -17.40 16.58
C LYS A 179 13.34 -17.12 15.11
N GLU A 180 12.53 -16.26 14.48
CA GLU A 180 12.60 -15.94 13.05
C GLU A 180 13.44 -14.69 12.77
N LYS A 181 13.71 -13.87 13.78
CA LYS A 181 14.45 -12.61 13.66
C LYS A 181 15.78 -12.76 12.90
N GLY A 182 16.60 -13.75 13.25
CA GLY A 182 17.87 -14.00 12.56
C GLY A 182 17.72 -14.40 11.09
N LEU A 183 16.64 -15.13 10.77
CA LEU A 183 16.33 -15.50 9.38
C LEU A 183 15.88 -14.28 8.57
N VAL A 184 15.03 -13.42 9.15
CA VAL A 184 14.57 -12.17 8.53
C VAL A 184 15.74 -11.23 8.28
N GLU A 185 16.64 -11.06 9.26
CA GLU A 185 17.85 -10.22 9.11
C GLU A 185 18.78 -10.75 8.02
N LEU A 186 18.97 -12.08 7.92
CA LEU A 186 19.75 -12.69 6.87
C LEU A 186 19.11 -12.48 5.49
N MET A 187 17.80 -12.66 5.38
CA MET A 187 17.05 -12.45 4.15
C MET A 187 17.10 -10.98 3.68
N LEU A 188 16.96 -10.02 4.61
CA LEU A 188 17.09 -8.59 4.30
C LEU A 188 18.47 -8.27 3.70
N LYS A 189 19.55 -8.86 4.24
CA LYS A 189 20.90 -8.72 3.67
C LYS A 189 20.99 -9.25 2.24
N TYR A 190 20.38 -10.40 1.95
CA TYR A 190 20.37 -10.94 0.58
C TYR A 190 19.59 -10.06 -0.41
N ILE A 191 18.47 -9.48 0.02
CA ILE A 191 17.71 -8.54 -0.81
C ILE A 191 18.54 -7.28 -1.05
N GLU A 192 19.16 -6.75 0.01
CA GLU A 192 20.01 -5.55 -0.05
C GLU A 192 21.23 -5.74 -0.97
N ASP A 193 21.89 -6.89 -0.90
CA ASP A 193 22.96 -7.28 -1.82
C ASP A 193 22.50 -7.31 -3.27
N GLY A 194 21.21 -7.55 -3.55
CA GLY A 194 20.65 -7.55 -4.89
C GLY A 194 20.21 -6.16 -5.37
N ASP A 195 19.57 -5.40 -4.48
CA ASP A 195 18.96 -4.09 -4.78
C ASP A 195 19.99 -2.96 -4.91
N LEU A 196 21.09 -3.00 -4.14
CA LEU A 196 22.06 -1.90 -4.04
C LEU A 196 23.29 -2.02 -4.96
N ARG A 197 23.26 -2.92 -5.94
CA ARG A 197 24.35 -3.10 -6.92
C ARG A 197 24.29 -2.13 -8.10
#